data_AF-A0A6N9BHA6-F1
#
_entry.id   AF-A0A6N9BHA6-F1
#
_cell.length_a   1.000
_cell.length_b   1.000
_cell.length_c   1.000
_cell.angle_alpha   90.00
_cell.angle_beta   90.00
_cell.angle_gamma   90.00
#
_symmetry.space_group_name_H-M   'P 1'
#
loop_
_entity.id
_entity.type
_entity.pdbx_description
1 polymer ?
#
loop_
_entity_poly.entity_id
_entity_poly.type
_entity_poly.pdbx_seq_one_letter_code
_entity_poly.pdbx_strand_id
1 'polypeptide(L)'
;MADAERRFGEAMFAIYREARDIGYTPNLFLRMLHEKGAIRTARQLINASQPSDGYTRLWELRRLDLSVEAVVHDNAEWHVLFTCDELQRCKKRLADYGYFDAGKR
;
A
#
# COMPACT_ATOMS: atom_id res chain seq x y z
N MET A 1 18.42 7.66 5.30
CA MET A 1 16.99 8.03 5.19
C MET A 1 16.63 8.29 3.73
N ALA A 2 17.33 9.19 3.03
CA ALA A 2 17.09 9.49 1.62
C ALA A 2 17.03 8.25 0.69
N ASP A 3 17.88 7.24 0.90
CA ASP A 3 17.84 6.00 0.11
C ASP A 3 16.58 5.17 0.33
N ALA A 4 16.09 5.07 1.57
CA ALA A 4 14.87 4.34 1.88
C ALA A 4 13.64 5.05 1.28
N GLU A 5 13.61 6.37 1.32
CA GLU A 5 12.55 7.17 0.72
C GLU A 5 12.49 7.01 -0.80
N ARG A 6 13.66 7.00 -1.47
CA ARG A 6 13.76 6.79 -2.91
C ARG A 6 13.29 5.38 -3.30
N ARG A 7 13.82 4.36 -2.63
CA ARG A 7 13.46 2.95 -2.90
C ARG A 7 11.99 2.67 -2.59
N PHE A 8 11.43 3.31 -1.56
CA PHE A 8 9.99 3.24 -1.29
C PHE A 8 9.18 3.83 -2.44
N GLY A 9 9.63 4.96 -3.00
CA GLY A 9 9.04 5.53 -4.21
C GLY A 9 9.03 4.54 -5.37
N GLU A 10 10.17 3.91 -5.64
CA GLU A 10 10.29 2.88 -6.69
C GLU A 10 9.34 1.69 -6.45
N ALA A 11 9.18 1.25 -5.19
CA ALA A 11 8.24 0.21 -4.80
C ALA A 11 6.77 0.63 -5.04
N MET A 12 6.39 1.88 -4.74
CA MET A 12 5.03 2.39 -5.03
C MET A 12 4.72 2.41 -6.53
N PHE A 13 5.70 2.75 -7.37
CA PHE A 13 5.54 2.65 -8.82
C PHE A 13 5.56 1.19 -9.32
N ALA A 14 6.24 0.28 -8.63
CA ALA A 14 6.23 -1.14 -8.95
C ALA A 14 4.84 -1.75 -8.74
N ILE A 15 4.21 -1.56 -7.58
CA ILE A 15 2.83 -2.05 -7.33
C ILE A 15 1.81 -1.43 -8.27
N TYR A 16 1.99 -0.16 -8.67
CA TYR A 16 1.15 0.48 -9.68
C TYR A 16 1.25 -0.24 -11.04
N ARG A 17 2.46 -0.56 -11.48
CA ARG A 17 2.69 -1.28 -12.74
C ARG A 17 2.10 -2.67 -12.69
N GLU A 18 2.30 -3.38 -11.59
CA GLU A 18 1.77 -4.72 -11.43
C GLU A 18 0.24 -4.74 -11.36
N ALA A 19 -0.37 -3.75 -10.68
CA ALA A 19 -1.82 -3.55 -10.69
C ALA A 19 -2.34 -3.31 -12.12
N ARG A 20 -1.62 -2.51 -12.91
CA ARG A 20 -1.96 -2.26 -14.31
C ARG A 20 -1.89 -3.52 -15.15
N ASP A 21 -0.88 -4.35 -14.94
CA ASP A 21 -0.68 -5.60 -15.69
C ASP A 21 -1.77 -6.64 -15.42
N ILE A 22 -2.38 -6.62 -14.23
CA ILE A 22 -3.56 -7.44 -13.91
C ILE A 22 -4.89 -6.80 -14.36
N GLY A 23 -4.84 -5.72 -15.14
CA GLY A 23 -6.02 -5.05 -15.70
C GLY A 23 -6.67 -4.01 -14.79
N TYR A 24 -6.03 -3.62 -13.68
CA TYR A 24 -6.50 -2.55 -12.81
C TYR A 24 -5.63 -1.30 -12.90
N THR A 25 -6.19 -0.18 -13.37
CA THR A 25 -5.43 1.07 -13.51
C THR A 25 -5.83 2.09 -12.43
N PRO A 26 -5.10 2.18 -11.29
CA PRO A 26 -5.39 3.14 -10.23
C PRO A 26 -4.88 4.55 -10.60
N ASN A 27 -5.60 5.24 -11.48
CA ASN A 27 -5.24 6.59 -11.95
C ASN A 27 -5.10 7.62 -10.81
N LEU A 28 -5.97 7.53 -9.79
CA LEU A 28 -5.90 8.40 -8.61
C LEU A 28 -4.59 8.18 -7.83
N PHE A 29 -4.19 6.93 -7.64
CA PHE A 29 -2.95 6.60 -6.95
C PHE A 29 -1.73 7.14 -7.70
N LEU A 30 -1.65 6.90 -9.02
CA LEU A 30 -0.57 7.44 -9.85
C LEU A 30 -0.48 8.96 -9.74
N ARG A 31 -1.63 9.65 -9.83
CA ARG A 31 -1.70 11.09 -9.70
C ARG A 31 -1.18 11.57 -8.34
N MET A 32 -1.58 10.91 -7.25
CA MET A 32 -1.09 11.22 -5.90
C MET A 32 0.43 11.02 -5.77
N LEU A 33 0.99 9.97 -6.38
CA LEU A 33 2.44 9.73 -6.40
C LEU A 33 3.19 10.89 -7.07
N HIS A 34 2.68 11.42 -8.19
CA HIS A 34 3.28 12.55 -8.88
C HIS A 34 3.09 13.88 -8.14
N GLU A 35 1.91 14.14 -7.56
CA GLU A 35 1.61 15.43 -6.90
C GLU A 35 2.22 15.55 -5.50
N LYS A 36 2.18 14.47 -4.71
CA LYS A 36 2.53 14.50 -3.27
C LYS A 36 3.77 13.69 -2.94
N GLY A 37 4.19 12.80 -3.82
CA GLY A 37 5.23 11.81 -3.56
C GLY A 37 4.69 10.56 -2.85
N ALA A 38 5.48 9.48 -2.92
CA ALA A 38 5.14 8.16 -2.40
C ALA A 38 4.82 8.15 -0.91
N ILE A 39 5.67 8.76 -0.09
CA ILE A 39 5.54 8.72 1.37
C ILE A 39 4.30 9.46 1.84
N ARG A 40 4.07 10.68 1.34
CA ARG A 40 2.87 11.46 1.72
C ARG A 40 1.59 10.76 1.27
N THR A 41 1.60 10.17 0.07
CA THR A 41 0.49 9.36 -0.44
C THR A 41 0.23 8.17 0.47
N ALA A 42 1.27 7.42 0.83
CA ALA A 42 1.15 6.25 1.70
C ALA A 42 0.59 6.63 3.08
N ARG A 43 1.16 7.65 3.73
CA ARG A 43 0.63 8.13 5.02
C ARG A 43 -0.82 8.57 4.92
N GLN A 44 -1.20 9.24 3.84
CA GLN A 44 -2.59 9.69 3.66
C GLN A 44 -3.55 8.48 3.57
N LEU A 45 -3.17 7.43 2.84
CA LEU A 45 -3.97 6.21 2.70
C LEU A 45 -4.04 5.41 4.01
N ILE A 46 -2.91 5.23 4.69
CA ILE A 46 -2.85 4.52 5.98
C ILE A 46 -3.68 5.23 7.05
N ASN A 47 -3.58 6.57 7.12
CA ASN A 47 -4.28 7.36 8.11
C ASN A 47 -5.74 7.67 7.76
N ALA A 48 -6.20 7.36 6.55
CA ALA A 48 -7.60 7.50 6.19
C ALA A 48 -8.47 6.57 7.04
N SER A 49 -9.63 7.06 7.51
CA SER A 49 -10.55 6.24 8.31
C SER A 49 -11.20 5.11 7.50
N GLN A 50 -11.36 5.33 6.20
CA GLN A 50 -11.93 4.36 5.27
C GLN A 50 -10.89 3.96 4.21
N PRO A 51 -10.90 2.70 3.75
CA PRO A 51 -10.06 2.29 2.65
C PRO A 51 -10.42 3.06 1.38
N SER A 52 -9.43 3.28 0.52
CA SER A 52 -9.68 3.89 -0.78
C SER A 52 -10.42 2.91 -1.70
N ASP A 53 -11.13 3.43 -2.70
CA ASP A 53 -11.76 2.61 -3.73
C ASP A 53 -10.76 1.66 -4.39
N GLY A 54 -9.51 2.10 -4.54
CA GLY A 54 -8.45 1.26 -5.08
C GLY A 54 -8.02 0.13 -4.16
N TYR A 55 -8.04 0.34 -2.84
CA TYR A 55 -7.81 -0.74 -1.88
C TYR A 55 -8.92 -1.81 -1.98
N THR A 56 -10.19 -1.38 -2.01
CA THR A 56 -11.33 -2.28 -2.18
C THR A 56 -11.20 -3.07 -3.49
N ARG A 57 -10.80 -2.41 -4.58
CA ARG A 57 -10.61 -3.06 -5.87
C ARG A 57 -9.49 -4.12 -5.84
N LEU A 58 -8.37 -3.84 -5.17
CA LEU A 58 -7.29 -4.81 -4.98
C LEU A 58 -7.76 -6.01 -4.15
N TRP A 59 -8.61 -5.80 -3.15
CA TRP A 59 -9.22 -6.88 -2.39
C TRP A 59 -10.14 -7.78 -3.23
N GLU A 60 -11.00 -7.19 -4.07
CA GLU A 60 -11.85 -7.94 -5.02
C GLU A 60 -11.01 -8.81 -5.96
N LEU A 61 -9.85 -8.28 -6.39
CA LEU A 61 -8.90 -8.98 -7.24
C LEU A 61 -8.04 -10.01 -6.50
N ARG A 62 -8.22 -10.17 -5.18
CA ARG A 62 -7.35 -11.00 -4.32
C ARG A 62 -5.86 -10.61 -4.42
N ARG A 63 -5.59 -9.33 -4.72
CA ARG A 63 -4.25 -8.77 -4.89
C ARG A 63 -3.96 -7.67 -3.86
N LEU A 64 -4.34 -7.91 -2.61
CA LEU A 64 -4.01 -7.01 -1.50
C LEU A 64 -2.51 -6.86 -1.27
N ASP A 65 -1.69 -7.79 -1.76
CA ASP A 65 -0.23 -7.67 -1.79
C ASP A 65 0.24 -6.42 -2.53
N LEU A 66 -0.55 -5.91 -3.48
CA LEU A 66 -0.28 -4.67 -4.23
C LEU A 66 -0.76 -3.41 -3.50
N SER A 67 -1.27 -3.54 -2.27
CA SER A 67 -1.66 -2.38 -1.47
C SER A 67 -0.47 -1.74 -0.79
N VAL A 68 -0.60 -0.45 -0.45
CA VAL A 68 0.44 0.26 0.32
C VAL A 68 0.63 -0.40 1.68
N GLU A 69 -0.47 -0.78 2.33
CA GLU A 69 -0.46 -1.42 3.64
C GLU A 69 0.31 -2.73 3.62
N ALA A 70 0.12 -3.57 2.59
CA ALA A 70 0.85 -4.84 2.45
C ALA A 70 2.34 -4.59 2.20
N VAL A 71 2.68 -3.69 1.25
CA VAL A 71 4.10 -3.36 0.98
C VAL A 71 4.79 -2.87 2.24
N VAL A 72 4.17 -1.95 2.99
CA VAL A 72 4.73 -1.44 4.25
C VAL A 72 4.80 -2.55 5.31
N HIS A 73 3.78 -3.39 5.43
CA HIS A 73 3.75 -4.45 6.43
C HIS A 73 4.81 -5.53 6.16
N ASP A 74 4.87 -6.05 4.94
CA ASP A 74 5.70 -7.19 4.56
C ASP A 74 7.19 -6.84 4.46
N ASN A 75 7.53 -5.56 4.26
CA ASN A 75 8.91 -5.11 4.10
C ASN A 75 9.36 -4.26 5.29
N ALA A 76 10.13 -4.87 6.19
CA ALA A 76 10.68 -4.20 7.38
C ALA A 76 11.57 -2.98 7.05
N GLU A 77 12.14 -2.92 5.84
CA GLU A 77 12.96 -1.77 5.40
C GLU A 77 12.15 -0.46 5.34
N TRP A 78 10.83 -0.54 5.15
CA TRP A 78 9.96 0.64 5.15
C TRP A 78 9.49 1.05 6.53
N HIS A 79 9.59 0.18 7.54
CA HIS A 79 9.08 0.45 8.89
C HIS A 79 9.73 1.68 9.50
N VAL A 80 10.98 1.99 9.13
CA VAL A 80 11.70 3.21 9.56
C VAL A 80 11.07 4.51 9.04
N LEU A 81 10.29 4.45 7.95
CA LEU A 81 9.64 5.61 7.33
C LEU A 81 8.29 5.95 7.99
N PHE A 82 7.72 5.02 8.74
CA PHE A 82 6.40 5.10 9.35
C PHE A 82 6.47 4.97 10.87
N THR A 83 5.44 5.47 11.54
CA THR A 83 5.32 5.35 13.00
C THR A 83 4.74 4.00 13.39
N CYS A 84 4.96 3.57 14.65
CA CYS A 84 4.35 2.34 15.17
C CYS A 84 2.82 2.35 15.04
N ASP A 85 2.16 3.50 15.19
CA ASP A 85 0.70 3.64 15.01
C ASP A 85 0.29 3.35 13.55
N GLU A 86 1.00 3.94 12.59
CA GLU A 86 0.77 3.71 11.16
C GLU A 86 0.97 2.23 10.77
N LEU A 87 2.01 1.57 11.30
CA LEU A 87 2.25 0.15 11.07
C LEU A 87 1.13 -0.73 11.68
N GLN A 88 0.64 -0.38 12.87
CA GLN A 88 -0.50 -1.06 13.48
C GLN A 88 -1.78 -0.88 12.65
N ARG A 89 -2.02 0.31 12.09
CA ARG A 89 -3.14 0.55 11.18
C ARG A 89 -3.06 -0.29 9.92
N CYS A 90 -1.88 -0.38 9.29
CA CYS A 90 -1.65 -1.25 8.14
C CYS A 90 -2.02 -2.69 8.48
N LYS A 91 -1.45 -3.23 9.56
CA LYS A 91 -1.71 -4.60 10.02
C LYS A 91 -3.20 -4.82 10.32
N LYS A 92 -3.84 -3.90 11.04
CA LYS A 92 -5.26 -3.99 11.39
C LYS A 92 -6.13 -4.02 10.14
N ARG A 93 -5.87 -3.13 9.18
CA ARG A 93 -6.63 -3.06 7.91
C ARG A 93 -6.45 -4.32 7.08
N LEU A 94 -5.22 -4.82 6.96
CA LEU A 94 -4.95 -6.08 6.26
C LEU A 94 -5.67 -7.26 6.93
N ALA A 95 -5.69 -7.31 8.26
CA ALA A 95 -6.41 -8.34 9.01
C ALA A 95 -7.94 -8.26 8.81
N ASP A 96 -8.51 -7.06 8.85
CA ASP A 96 -9.96 -6.82 8.65
C ASP A 96 -10.43 -7.33 7.27
N TYR A 97 -9.57 -7.22 6.26
CA TYR A 97 -9.84 -7.70 4.90
C TYR A 97 -9.36 -9.13 4.63
N GLY A 98 -8.92 -9.86 5.66
CA GLY A 98 -8.54 -11.27 5.57
C GLY A 98 -7.22 -11.55 4.84
N TYR A 99 -6.31 -10.57 4.75
CA TYR A 99 -5.00 -10.74 4.10
C TYR A 99 -4.21 -11.92 4.67
N PHE A 100 -4.19 -12.05 6.00
CA PHE A 100 -3.47 -13.12 6.69
C PHE A 100 -4.20 -14.47 6.68
N ASP A 101 -5.46 -14.51 6.26
CA ASP A 101 -6.27 -15.73 6.26
C ASP A 101 -6.15 -16.52 4.94
N ALA A 102 -5.54 -15.92 3.91
CA ALA A 102 -5.37 -16.53 2.59
C ALA A 102 -4.55 -17.85 2.59
N GLY A 103 -3.86 -18.18 3.68
CA GLY A 103 -3.12 -19.44 3.87
C GLY A 103 -3.89 -20.56 4.57
N LYS A 104 -5.15 -20.36 4.98
CA LYS A 104 -5.99 -21.44 5.55
C LYS A 104 -6.84 -22.10 4.47
N ARG A 105 -6.23 -22.95 3.64
CA ARG A 105 -6.94 -23.94 2.83
C ARG A 105 -6.24 -25.28 2.90
#